data_AF-A0A7W0Y548-F1
#
_entry.id   AF-A0A7W0Y548-F1
#
_cell.length_a   1.000
_cell.length_b   1.000
_cell.length_c   1.000
_cell.angle_alpha   90.00
_cell.angle_beta   90.00
_cell.angle_gamma   90.00
#
_symmetry.space_group_name_H-M   'P 1'
#
loop_
_entity.id
_entity.type
_entity.pdbx_description
1 polymer ?
#
loop_
_entity_poly.entity_id
_entity_poly.type
_entity_poly.pdbx_seq_one_letter_code
_entity_poly.pdbx_strand_id
1 'polypeptide(L)'
;MSDALEERGRALENQFYDKENKEKLSAMKEKLDSQKSKEELRKASGMTDDSVLDKLVGLGLNAKTIAALSLVPLIQVAWADNEIQDNERTAILQGAHGKGLEQGTDGYELLNQWLAKKPNEELFTAWEAYIKSLASQLNDEQNRLLKNQIVGFAKMVAASAGGILGFGKVSAGEEKVLARIETAFAR
;
A
#
# COMPACT_ATOMS: atom_id res chain seq x y z
N MET A 1 -16.88 -32.88 53.82
CA MET A 1 -16.04 -33.25 52.66
C MET A 1 -16.58 -32.71 51.33
N SER A 2 -17.89 -32.45 51.19
CA SER A 2 -18.49 -31.84 49.99
C SER A 2 -18.04 -30.40 49.72
N ASP A 3 -17.93 -29.58 50.78
CA ASP A 3 -17.65 -28.14 50.68
C ASP A 3 -16.30 -27.81 50.01
N ALA A 4 -15.25 -28.55 50.35
CA ALA A 4 -13.91 -28.36 49.79
C ALA A 4 -13.80 -28.79 48.32
N LEU A 5 -14.66 -29.71 47.86
CA LEU A 5 -14.75 -30.14 46.46
C LEU A 5 -15.53 -29.10 45.65
N GLU A 6 -16.61 -28.55 46.19
CA GLU A 6 -17.35 -27.44 45.57
C GLU A 6 -16.52 -26.15 45.48
N GLU A 7 -15.78 -25.80 46.52
CA GLU A 7 -14.94 -24.60 46.52
C GLU A 7 -13.80 -24.68 45.48
N ARG A 8 -13.20 -25.87 45.33
CA ARG A 8 -12.24 -26.15 44.25
C ARG A 8 -12.89 -26.16 42.87
N GLY A 9 -14.13 -26.64 42.74
CA GLY A 9 -14.92 -26.58 41.51
C GLY A 9 -15.17 -25.12 41.07
N ARG A 10 -15.64 -24.27 42.00
CA ARG A 10 -15.85 -22.83 41.76
C ARG A 10 -14.56 -22.11 41.37
N ALA A 11 -13.43 -22.45 42.01
CA ALA A 11 -12.14 -21.85 41.68
C ALA A 11 -11.66 -22.22 40.26
N LEU A 12 -11.84 -23.48 39.85
CA LEU A 12 -11.53 -23.93 38.49
C LEU A 12 -12.44 -23.29 37.44
N GLU A 13 -13.74 -23.22 37.73
CA GLU A 13 -14.74 -22.60 36.87
C GLU A 13 -14.43 -21.11 36.65
N ASN A 14 -14.13 -20.37 37.73
CA ASN A 14 -13.71 -18.96 37.65
C ASN A 14 -12.44 -18.78 36.82
N GLN A 15 -11.42 -19.63 37.00
CA GLN A 15 -10.19 -19.54 36.19
C GLN A 15 -10.44 -19.83 34.71
N PHE A 16 -11.35 -20.76 34.40
CA PHE A 16 -11.73 -21.07 33.02
C PHE A 16 -12.46 -19.90 32.37
N TYR A 17 -13.44 -19.31 33.08
CA TYR A 17 -14.13 -18.11 32.63
C TYR A 17 -13.19 -16.91 32.44
N ASP A 18 -12.25 -16.68 33.36
CA ASP A 18 -11.28 -15.59 33.26
C ASP A 18 -10.34 -15.76 32.06
N LYS A 19 -9.91 -17.00 31.78
CA LYS A 19 -9.07 -17.32 30.63
C LYS A 19 -9.84 -17.13 29.32
N GLU A 20 -11.05 -17.69 29.20
CA GLU A 20 -11.89 -17.50 28.02
C GLU A 20 -12.20 -16.03 27.77
N ASN A 21 -12.48 -15.26 28.83
CA ASN A 21 -12.82 -13.85 28.69
C ASN A 21 -11.62 -13.02 28.21
N LYS A 22 -10.41 -13.32 28.70
CA LYS A 22 -9.16 -12.72 28.20
C LYS A 22 -8.90 -13.06 26.74
N GLU A 23 -9.09 -14.31 26.33
CA GLU A 23 -8.92 -14.74 24.95
C GLU A 23 -9.93 -14.06 24.02
N LYS A 24 -11.21 -13.99 24.42
CA LYS A 24 -12.26 -13.26 23.67
C LYS A 24 -11.94 -11.77 23.56
N LEU A 25 -11.45 -11.13 24.63
CA LEU A 25 -11.04 -9.74 24.62
C LEU A 25 -9.82 -9.49 23.72
N SER A 26 -8.83 -10.37 23.74
CA SER A 26 -7.66 -10.28 22.84
C SER A 26 -8.10 -10.40 21.39
N ALA A 27 -8.92 -11.40 21.06
CA ALA A 27 -9.43 -11.62 19.72
C ALA A 27 -10.28 -10.44 19.22
N MET A 28 -11.10 -9.83 20.09
CA MET A 28 -11.85 -8.62 19.75
C MET A 28 -10.93 -7.42 19.46
N LYS A 29 -9.88 -7.21 20.26
CA LYS A 29 -8.90 -6.14 20.03
C LYS A 29 -8.15 -6.35 18.71
N GLU A 30 -7.63 -7.53 18.48
CA GLU A 30 -6.93 -7.88 17.22
C GLU A 30 -7.83 -7.68 16.00
N LYS A 31 -9.11 -8.07 16.10
CA LYS A 31 -10.09 -7.86 15.03
C LYS A 31 -10.33 -6.37 14.78
N LEU A 32 -10.46 -5.56 15.83
CA LEU A 32 -10.67 -4.12 15.71
C LEU A 32 -9.45 -3.42 15.10
N ASP A 33 -8.24 -3.80 15.53
CA ASP A 33 -6.98 -3.26 15.01
C ASP A 33 -6.76 -3.63 13.55
N SER A 34 -7.09 -4.87 13.17
CA SER A 34 -7.07 -5.35 11.79
C SER A 34 -8.07 -4.58 10.92
N GLN A 35 -9.31 -4.38 11.39
CA GLN A 35 -10.32 -3.60 10.68
C GLN A 35 -9.88 -2.13 10.49
N LYS A 36 -9.30 -1.52 11.52
CA LYS A 36 -8.76 -0.16 11.43
C LYS A 36 -7.63 -0.08 10.41
N SER A 37 -6.68 -1.02 10.46
CA SER A 37 -5.56 -1.09 9.52
C SER A 37 -6.03 -1.28 8.08
N LYS A 38 -7.05 -2.13 7.88
CA LYS A 38 -7.69 -2.36 6.57
C LYS A 38 -8.29 -1.09 6.00
N GLU A 39 -9.00 -0.33 6.83
CA GLU A 39 -9.63 0.93 6.42
C GLU A 39 -8.60 2.02 6.09
N GLU A 40 -7.52 2.10 6.87
CA GLU A 40 -6.40 3.00 6.59
C GLU A 40 -5.70 2.62 5.27
N LEU A 41 -5.46 1.33 5.03
CA LEU A 41 -4.91 0.83 3.77
C LEU A 41 -5.83 1.12 2.58
N ARG A 42 -7.15 0.92 2.74
CA ARG A 42 -8.15 1.24 1.73
C ARG A 42 -8.06 2.71 1.32
N LYS A 43 -8.03 3.62 2.30
CA LYS A 43 -7.91 5.07 2.06
C LYS A 43 -6.60 5.44 1.38
N ALA A 44 -5.48 4.89 1.85
CA ALA A 44 -4.15 5.26 1.35
C ALA A 44 -3.83 4.65 -0.04
N SER A 45 -4.42 3.51 -0.38
CA SER A 45 -4.21 2.87 -1.69
C SER A 45 -5.28 3.18 -2.71
N GLY A 46 -6.52 3.42 -2.28
CA GLY A 46 -7.70 3.38 -3.14
C GLY A 46 -8.15 1.97 -3.54
N MET A 47 -7.59 0.91 -2.93
CA MET A 47 -7.98 -0.48 -3.20
C MET A 47 -9.36 -0.77 -2.63
N THR A 48 -10.23 -1.38 -3.41
CA THR A 48 -11.57 -1.75 -2.97
C THR A 48 -11.70 -3.22 -2.58
N ASP A 49 -10.79 -4.08 -3.04
CA ASP A 49 -10.86 -5.52 -2.80
C ASP A 49 -10.46 -5.91 -1.38
N ASP A 50 -11.44 -6.42 -0.64
CA ASP A 50 -11.29 -6.84 0.75
C ASP A 50 -10.30 -7.98 0.92
N SER A 51 -10.24 -8.93 -0.01
CA SER A 51 -9.37 -10.10 0.08
C SER A 51 -7.89 -9.72 -0.04
N VAL A 52 -7.60 -8.73 -0.88
CA VAL A 52 -6.24 -8.19 -0.99
C VAL A 52 -5.92 -7.38 0.26
N LEU A 53 -6.81 -6.48 0.69
CA LEU A 53 -6.58 -5.67 1.89
C LEU A 53 -6.35 -6.53 3.14
N ASP A 54 -7.16 -7.58 3.35
CA ASP A 54 -6.99 -8.52 4.47
C ASP A 54 -5.63 -9.25 4.38
N LYS A 55 -5.22 -9.65 3.18
CA LYS A 55 -3.91 -10.26 2.97
C LYS A 55 -2.78 -9.28 3.29
N LEU A 56 -2.86 -8.03 2.85
CA LEU A 56 -1.84 -7.01 3.13
C LEU A 56 -1.74 -6.70 4.63
N VAL A 57 -2.87 -6.58 5.34
CA VAL A 57 -2.89 -6.46 6.81
C VAL A 57 -2.24 -7.67 7.46
N GLY A 58 -2.59 -8.88 7.01
CA GLY A 58 -2.01 -10.13 7.52
C GLY A 58 -0.49 -10.27 7.27
N LEU A 59 0.04 -9.56 6.27
CA LEU A 59 1.48 -9.45 6.00
C LEU A 59 2.16 -8.30 6.77
N GLY A 60 1.42 -7.58 7.60
CA GLY A 60 1.94 -6.47 8.41
C GLY A 60 2.11 -5.16 7.66
N LEU A 61 1.55 -5.03 6.45
CA LEU A 61 1.59 -3.76 5.73
C LEU A 61 0.63 -2.76 6.37
N ASN A 62 1.09 -1.51 6.41
CA ASN A 62 0.31 -0.37 6.88
C ASN A 62 0.12 0.65 5.75
N ALA A 63 -0.76 1.64 5.99
CA ALA A 63 -1.05 2.71 5.04
C ALA A 63 0.20 3.43 4.53
N LYS A 64 1.19 3.70 5.40
CA LYS A 64 2.43 4.38 5.02
C LYS A 64 3.25 3.57 4.01
N THR A 65 3.37 2.26 4.25
CA THR A 65 4.14 1.35 3.38
C THR A 65 3.50 1.27 2.00
N ILE A 66 2.18 1.13 1.95
CA ILE A 66 1.44 1.07 0.69
C ILE A 66 1.46 2.39 -0.08
N ALA A 67 1.40 3.53 0.62
CA ALA A 67 1.58 4.84 -0.01
C ALA A 67 2.96 4.95 -0.66
N ALA A 68 4.03 4.57 0.04
CA ALA A 68 5.38 4.55 -0.53
C ALA A 68 5.50 3.62 -1.74
N LEU A 69 4.92 2.42 -1.68
CA LEU A 69 4.92 1.46 -2.79
C LEU A 69 4.14 1.96 -4.02
N SER A 70 3.16 2.84 -3.81
CA SER A 70 2.38 3.47 -4.89
C SER A 70 3.10 4.69 -5.47
N LEU A 71 3.89 5.40 -4.66
CA LEU A 71 4.63 6.61 -5.06
C LEU A 71 5.87 6.31 -5.90
N VAL A 72 6.61 5.24 -5.60
CA VAL A 72 7.87 4.92 -6.32
C VAL A 72 7.64 4.74 -7.83
N PRO A 73 6.68 3.93 -8.31
CA PRO A 73 6.41 3.77 -9.74
C PRO A 73 6.04 5.09 -10.43
N LEU A 74 5.23 5.91 -9.76
CA LEU A 74 4.85 7.23 -10.26
C LEU A 74 6.08 8.12 -10.49
N ILE A 75 6.97 8.20 -9.51
CA ILE A 75 8.20 9.00 -9.61
C ILE A 75 9.16 8.44 -10.67
N GLN A 76 9.25 7.11 -10.82
CA GLN A 76 10.10 6.52 -11.86
C GLN A 76 9.59 6.85 -13.26
N VAL A 77 8.27 6.84 -13.47
CA VAL A 77 7.66 7.26 -14.75
C VAL A 77 7.89 8.76 -14.96
N ALA A 78 7.67 9.59 -13.94
CA ALA A 78 7.91 11.03 -14.00
C ALA A 78 9.34 11.37 -14.42
N TRP A 79 10.34 10.66 -13.91
CA TRP A 79 11.75 10.87 -14.23
C TRP A 79 12.28 10.00 -15.38
N ALA A 80 11.41 9.39 -16.19
CA ALA A 80 11.81 8.44 -17.23
C ALA A 80 12.74 9.08 -18.27
N ASP A 81 12.48 10.33 -18.64
CA ASP A 81 13.27 11.09 -19.60
C ASP A 81 14.33 12.00 -18.93
N ASN A 82 14.60 11.79 -17.63
CA ASN A 82 15.54 12.54 -16.77
C ASN A 82 15.25 14.04 -16.58
N GLU A 83 14.07 14.50 -16.98
CA GLU A 83 13.60 15.86 -16.76
C GLU A 83 12.12 15.80 -16.37
N ILE A 84 11.68 16.72 -15.50
CA ILE A 84 10.27 16.93 -15.17
C ILE A 84 9.95 18.39 -15.42
N GLN A 85 8.97 18.64 -16.27
CA GLN A 85 8.50 19.99 -16.59
C GLN A 85 7.56 20.52 -15.48
N ASP A 86 7.45 21.84 -15.35
CA ASP A 86 6.64 22.46 -14.30
C ASP A 86 5.13 22.14 -14.42
N ASN A 87 4.63 21.99 -15.64
CA ASN A 87 3.26 21.53 -15.93
C ASN A 87 3.08 20.06 -15.50
N GLU A 88 4.06 19.19 -15.74
CA GLU A 88 4.03 17.78 -15.31
C GLU A 88 4.02 17.67 -13.79
N ARG A 89 4.92 18.40 -13.11
CA ARG A 89 4.92 18.50 -11.64
C ARG A 89 3.55 18.92 -11.11
N THR A 90 2.98 19.98 -11.69
CA THR A 90 1.68 20.51 -11.27
C THR A 90 0.56 19.48 -11.45
N ALA A 91 0.53 18.81 -12.60
CA ALA A 91 -0.45 17.78 -12.90
C ALA A 91 -0.31 16.54 -12.00
N ILE A 92 0.92 16.12 -11.70
CA ILE A 92 1.18 15.01 -10.77
C ILE A 92 0.67 15.35 -9.36
N LEU A 93 0.96 16.56 -8.86
CA LEU A 93 0.49 17.02 -7.55
C LEU A 93 -1.05 17.15 -7.50
N GLN A 94 -1.68 17.57 -8.61
CA GLN A 94 -3.14 17.61 -8.72
C GLN A 94 -3.76 16.21 -8.76
N GLY A 95 -3.17 15.27 -9.53
CA GLY A 95 -3.64 13.89 -9.61
C GLY A 95 -3.45 13.09 -8.32
N ALA A 96 -2.51 13.51 -7.48
CA ALA A 96 -2.30 12.98 -6.13
C ALA A 96 -3.37 13.47 -5.12
N HIS A 97 -4.11 14.53 -5.43
CA HIS A 97 -5.19 15.03 -4.58
C HIS A 97 -6.36 14.02 -4.51
N GLY A 98 -6.91 13.80 -3.32
CA GLY A 98 -7.97 12.80 -3.08
C GLY A 98 -7.47 11.36 -3.03
N LYS A 99 -6.15 11.17 -2.96
CA LYS A 99 -5.48 9.86 -2.86
C LYS A 99 -4.65 9.74 -1.58
N GLY A 100 -4.92 10.58 -0.58
CA GLY A 100 -4.17 10.60 0.69
C GLY A 100 -2.80 11.27 0.57
N LEU A 101 -2.59 12.04 -0.49
CA LEU A 101 -1.38 12.81 -0.79
C LEU A 101 -1.73 14.30 -0.93
N GLU A 102 -2.66 14.80 -0.14
CA GLU A 102 -3.04 16.22 -0.15
C GLU A 102 -2.00 17.09 0.55
N GLN A 103 -1.98 18.38 0.21
CA GLN A 103 -1.09 19.35 0.86
C GLN A 103 -1.26 19.33 2.39
N GLY A 104 -0.15 19.27 3.11
CA GLY A 104 -0.12 19.13 4.57
C GLY A 104 -0.02 17.69 5.08
N THR A 105 0.03 16.69 4.18
CA THR A 105 0.33 15.30 4.53
C THR A 105 1.82 14.99 4.34
N ASP A 106 2.36 14.06 5.15
CA ASP A 106 3.73 13.53 4.98
C ASP A 106 3.96 12.99 3.55
N GLY A 107 2.91 12.38 2.96
CA GLY A 107 2.97 11.82 1.62
C GLY A 107 3.09 12.88 0.52
N TYR A 108 2.41 14.03 0.66
CA TYR A 108 2.56 15.15 -0.25
C TYR A 108 3.96 15.78 -0.17
N GLU A 109 4.50 15.95 1.04
CA GLU A 109 5.85 16.47 1.23
C GLU A 109 6.90 15.56 0.58
N LEU A 110 6.78 14.24 0.80
CA LEU A 110 7.66 13.26 0.17
C LEU A 110 7.55 13.28 -1.35
N LEU A 111 6.32 13.31 -1.89
CA LEU A 111 6.08 13.41 -3.33
C LEU A 111 6.73 14.68 -3.90
N ASN A 112 6.54 15.83 -3.25
CA ASN A 112 7.10 17.09 -3.70
C ASN A 112 8.65 17.08 -3.69
N GLN A 113 9.26 16.49 -2.65
CA GLN A 113 10.72 16.29 -2.58
C GLN A 113 11.24 15.41 -3.73
N TRP A 114 10.56 14.30 -4.02
CA TRP A 114 10.96 13.38 -5.09
C TRP A 114 10.71 13.95 -6.50
N LEU A 115 9.71 14.81 -6.67
CA LEU A 115 9.53 15.57 -7.91
C LEU A 115 10.60 16.65 -8.06
N ALA A 116 11.09 17.25 -6.97
CA ALA A 116 12.16 18.25 -7.02
C ALA A 116 13.54 17.62 -7.31
N LYS A 117 13.78 16.40 -6.82
CA LYS A 117 15.04 15.69 -7.00
C LYS A 117 14.78 14.21 -7.21
N LYS A 118 15.25 13.68 -8.35
CA LYS A 118 15.22 12.26 -8.67
C LYS A 118 15.81 11.44 -7.51
N PRO A 119 15.05 10.48 -6.94
CA PRO A 119 15.58 9.56 -5.95
C PRO A 119 16.70 8.69 -6.53
N ASN A 120 17.54 8.15 -5.64
CA ASN A 120 18.58 7.19 -6.05
C ASN A 120 17.93 5.92 -6.65
N GLU A 121 18.55 5.35 -7.68
CA GLU A 121 18.14 4.10 -8.34
C GLU A 121 18.05 2.92 -7.37
N GLU A 122 18.83 2.94 -6.27
CA GLU A 122 18.73 1.96 -5.18
C GLU A 122 17.31 1.87 -4.59
N LEU A 123 16.57 2.99 -4.52
CA LEU A 123 15.19 3.00 -4.06
C LEU A 123 14.30 2.16 -4.97
N PHE A 124 14.48 2.28 -6.29
CA PHE A 124 13.69 1.52 -7.25
C PHE A 124 14.06 0.04 -7.22
N THR A 125 15.35 -0.27 -7.10
CA THR A 125 15.82 -1.65 -6.94
C THR A 125 15.24 -2.30 -5.68
N ALA A 126 15.21 -1.58 -4.55
CA ALA A 126 14.59 -2.05 -3.32
C ALA A 126 13.09 -2.25 -3.47
N TRP A 127 12.40 -1.33 -4.18
CA TRP A 127 10.99 -1.48 -4.51
C TRP A 127 10.72 -2.72 -5.36
N GLU A 128 11.53 -3.00 -6.38
CA GLU A 128 11.38 -4.19 -7.23
C GLU A 128 11.54 -5.47 -6.43
N ALA A 129 12.55 -5.54 -5.56
CA ALA A 129 12.77 -6.69 -4.68
C ALA A 129 11.59 -6.90 -3.72
N TYR A 130 11.06 -5.81 -3.15
CA TYR A 130 9.90 -5.86 -2.27
C TYR A 130 8.65 -6.36 -3.00
N ILE A 131 8.34 -5.80 -4.18
CA ILE A 131 7.16 -6.19 -4.95
C ILE A 131 7.26 -7.65 -5.40
N LYS A 132 8.43 -8.13 -5.82
CA LYS A 132 8.63 -9.56 -6.14
C LYS A 132 8.34 -10.45 -4.94
N SER A 133 8.85 -10.09 -3.77
CA SER A 133 8.61 -10.84 -2.52
C SER A 133 7.16 -10.74 -2.04
N LEU A 134 6.46 -9.65 -2.34
CA LEU A 134 5.04 -9.51 -2.01
C LEU A 134 4.18 -10.32 -2.98
N ALA A 135 4.44 -10.22 -4.29
CA ALA A 135 3.74 -10.95 -5.34
C ALA A 135 3.82 -12.47 -5.15
N SER A 136 4.95 -12.99 -4.65
CA SER A 136 5.09 -14.42 -4.35
C SER A 136 4.18 -14.91 -3.20
N GLN A 137 3.75 -14.00 -2.32
CA GLN A 137 2.87 -14.30 -1.18
C GLN A 137 1.37 -14.13 -1.50
N LEU A 138 1.06 -13.57 -2.67
CA LEU A 138 -0.30 -13.38 -3.16
C LEU A 138 -0.70 -14.55 -4.08
N ASN A 139 -2.00 -14.77 -4.22
CA ASN A 139 -2.52 -15.57 -5.33
C ASN A 139 -2.56 -14.73 -6.62
N ASP A 140 -2.82 -15.34 -7.77
CA ASP A 140 -2.75 -14.66 -9.07
C ASP A 140 -3.74 -13.50 -9.18
N GLU A 141 -4.95 -13.67 -8.65
CA GLU A 141 -5.97 -12.63 -8.66
C GLU A 141 -5.60 -11.45 -7.75
N GLN A 142 -5.13 -11.75 -6.53
CA GLN A 142 -4.66 -10.74 -5.59
C GLN A 142 -3.47 -9.95 -6.14
N ASN A 143 -2.51 -10.64 -6.78
CA ASN A 143 -1.37 -10.01 -7.42
C ASN A 143 -1.80 -9.14 -8.61
N ARG A 144 -2.75 -9.62 -9.42
CA ARG A 144 -3.34 -8.85 -10.54
C ARG A 144 -4.03 -7.58 -10.04
N LEU A 145 -4.82 -7.68 -8.98
CA LEU A 145 -5.50 -6.53 -8.37
C LEU A 145 -4.51 -5.53 -7.78
N LEU A 146 -3.48 -6.00 -7.06
CA LEU A 146 -2.42 -5.14 -6.53
C LEU A 146 -1.64 -4.44 -7.66
N LYS A 147 -1.24 -5.20 -8.69
CA LYS A 147 -0.57 -4.65 -9.89
C LYS A 147 -1.43 -3.57 -10.52
N ASN A 148 -2.71 -3.85 -10.77
CA ASN A 148 -3.63 -2.89 -11.38
C ASN A 148 -3.78 -1.63 -10.54
N GLN A 149 -3.78 -1.74 -9.22
CA GLN A 149 -3.83 -0.57 -8.35
C GLN A 149 -2.56 0.27 -8.49
N ILE A 150 -1.39 -0.33 -8.25
CA ILE A 150 -0.12 0.41 -8.18
C ILE A 150 0.26 0.97 -9.56
N VAL A 151 0.19 0.12 -10.60
CA VAL A 151 0.50 0.52 -11.97
C VAL A 151 -0.56 1.45 -12.53
N GLY A 152 -1.84 1.19 -12.23
CA GLY A 152 -2.95 2.03 -12.67
C GLY A 152 -2.89 3.43 -12.08
N PHE A 153 -2.50 3.55 -10.80
CA PHE A 153 -2.26 4.84 -10.16
C PHE A 153 -1.15 5.63 -10.86
N ALA A 154 0.01 5.01 -11.10
CA ALA A 154 1.10 5.67 -11.82
C ALA A 154 0.69 6.11 -13.23
N LYS A 155 -0.01 5.24 -13.99
CA LYS A 155 -0.51 5.55 -15.33
C LYS A 155 -1.55 6.68 -15.33
N MET A 156 -2.45 6.71 -14.36
CA MET A 156 -3.51 7.72 -14.25
C MET A 156 -2.95 9.11 -13.95
N VAL A 157 -2.01 9.19 -13.01
CA VAL A 157 -1.38 10.46 -12.62
C VAL A 157 -0.49 10.98 -13.76
N ALA A 158 0.24 10.08 -14.43
CA ALA A 158 1.00 10.42 -15.62
C ALA A 158 0.07 10.96 -16.74
N ALA A 159 -1.01 10.25 -17.07
CA ALA A 159 -1.97 10.68 -18.10
C ALA A 159 -2.60 12.08 -17.84
N SER A 160 -2.74 12.47 -16.57
CA SER A 160 -3.29 13.76 -16.16
C SER A 160 -2.38 14.95 -16.50
N ALA A 161 -1.10 14.72 -16.82
CA ALA A 161 -0.16 15.72 -17.32
C ALA A 161 -0.30 16.02 -18.83
N GLY A 162 -1.17 15.29 -19.56
CA GLY A 162 -1.55 15.59 -20.95
C GLY A 162 -1.24 14.49 -21.97
N GLY A 163 -1.67 13.25 -21.72
CA GLY A 163 -0.94 12.07 -22.23
C GLY A 163 0.11 11.66 -21.20
N ILE A 164 0.88 10.59 -21.37
CA ILE A 164 1.66 10.07 -20.23
C ILE A 164 2.55 11.12 -19.58
N LEU A 165 3.08 12.15 -20.27
CA LEU A 165 3.49 13.40 -19.60
C LEU A 165 3.38 14.70 -20.45
N GLY A 166 2.94 14.64 -21.71
CA GLY A 166 2.73 15.88 -22.49
C GLY A 166 2.33 15.65 -23.94
N PHE A 167 1.24 16.31 -24.38
CA PHE A 167 0.68 16.44 -25.74
C PHE A 167 0.77 15.23 -26.72
N GLY A 168 0.90 13.98 -26.25
CA GLY A 168 1.18 12.86 -27.16
C GLY A 168 1.21 11.45 -26.57
N LYS A 169 1.76 10.53 -27.37
CA LYS A 169 1.93 9.10 -27.08
C LYS A 169 3.04 8.90 -26.03
N VAL A 170 2.95 7.82 -25.25
CA VAL A 170 3.98 7.41 -24.26
C VAL A 170 5.38 7.45 -24.87
N SER A 171 6.33 8.05 -24.16
CA SER A 171 7.74 8.09 -24.60
C SER A 171 8.37 6.70 -24.51
N ALA A 172 9.41 6.45 -25.32
CA ALA A 172 10.14 5.17 -25.25
C ALA A 172 10.84 4.96 -23.89
N GLY A 173 11.15 6.04 -23.16
CA GLY A 173 11.67 5.99 -21.79
C GLY A 173 10.60 5.54 -20.81
N GLU A 174 9.42 6.16 -20.89
CA GLU A 174 8.26 5.82 -20.08
C GLU A 174 7.79 4.38 -20.31
N GLU A 175 7.73 3.91 -21.56
CA GLU A 175 7.38 2.52 -21.88
C GLU A 175 8.35 1.52 -21.24
N LYS A 176 9.65 1.79 -21.24
CA LYS A 176 10.66 0.94 -20.59
C LYS A 176 10.48 0.90 -19.08
N VAL A 177 10.25 2.06 -18.47
CA VAL A 177 10.01 2.14 -17.02
C VAL A 177 8.74 1.39 -16.64
N LEU A 178 7.64 1.59 -17.38
CA LEU A 178 6.39 0.86 -17.17
C LEU A 178 6.57 -0.65 -17.32
N ALA A 179 7.26 -1.10 -18.37
CA ALA A 179 7.56 -2.52 -18.55
C ALA A 179 8.37 -3.10 -17.39
N ARG A 180 9.35 -2.35 -16.88
CA ARG A 180 10.15 -2.73 -15.71
C ARG A 180 9.30 -2.83 -14.43
N ILE A 181 8.45 -1.83 -14.18
CA ILE A 181 7.48 -1.84 -13.07
C ILE A 181 6.58 -3.07 -13.18
N GLU A 182 6.02 -3.34 -14.36
CA GLU A 182 5.13 -4.48 -14.58
C GLU A 182 5.83 -5.83 -14.39
N THR A 183 7.11 -5.92 -14.75
CA THR A 183 7.95 -7.13 -14.58
C THR A 183 8.17 -7.45 -13.10
N ALA A 184 8.17 -6.45 -12.20
CA ALA A 184 8.28 -6.71 -10.77
C ALA A 184 7.12 -7.54 -10.20
N PHE A 185 5.94 -7.49 -10.84
CA PHE A 185 4.77 -8.28 -10.48
C PHE A 185 4.71 -9.65 -11.18
N ALA A 186 5.63 -9.93 -12.09
CA ALA A 186 5.70 -11.25 -12.74
C ALA A 186 6.11 -12.31 -11.70
N ARG A 187 5.45 -13.47 -11.77
CA ARG A 187 5.71 -14.63 -10.91
C ARG A 187 6.42 -15.71 -11.70
#